data_AF-A0A550H0D4-F1
#
_entry.id   AF-A0A550H0D4-F1
#
_cell.length_a   1.000
_cell.length_b   1.000
_cell.length_c   1.000
_cell.angle_alpha   90.00
_cell.angle_beta   90.00
_cell.angle_gamma   90.00
#
_symmetry.space_group_name_H-M   'P 1'
#
loop_
_entity.id
_entity.type
_entity.pdbx_description
1 polymer ?
#
loop_
_entity_poly.entity_id
_entity_poly.type
_entity_poly.pdbx_seq_one_letter_code
_entity_poly.pdbx_strand_id
1 'polypeptide(L)'
;MKNIRQNKKGQFIIIAVMLIAVMIISLGALMHTSVTYYKHEPWEEYSTLIGDIELNSHRLIELSLATYTNTLDQQVLKDNLEQWQRDLSDIYFQNGISLGYTLMDGTSNINGINLNFVDGLATSWNKTNSASAARVAFALNISSIGLTGYEFTTTAFLELKVFSPVTEGNVTLAVKEENQVLITDLSEDNFRVNLNPVANFSTRYFDSETYPLVYNMGYSGDGLPIIELWDQRGVRVVAKP
;
A
#
# COMPACT_ATOMS: atom_id res chain seq x y z
N MET A 1 83.35 8.39 -7.15
CA MET A 1 81.91 8.25 -6.79
C MET A 1 81.47 9.34 -5.81
N LYS A 2 81.36 10.58 -6.28
CA LYS A 2 80.78 11.72 -5.55
C LYS A 2 80.05 12.52 -6.62
N ASN A 3 78.73 12.34 -6.79
CA ASN A 3 77.85 13.27 -7.53
C ASN A 3 76.35 12.95 -7.40
N ILE A 4 75.91 12.17 -6.41
CA ILE A 4 74.47 11.91 -6.17
C ILE A 4 73.92 12.76 -5.01
N ARG A 5 74.76 13.46 -4.24
CA ARG A 5 74.35 14.14 -3.00
C ARG A 5 73.91 15.61 -3.13
N GLN A 6 74.00 16.25 -4.31
CA GLN A 6 73.76 17.70 -4.45
C GLN A 6 72.39 18.10 -5.03
N ASN A 7 71.54 17.17 -5.48
CA ASN A 7 70.25 17.49 -6.15
C ASN A 7 68.99 16.99 -5.41
N LYS A 8 68.99 17.04 -4.06
CA LYS A 8 67.88 16.55 -3.24
C LYS A 8 66.56 17.31 -3.46
N LYS A 9 66.60 18.61 -3.79
CA LYS A 9 65.40 19.42 -4.03
C LYS A 9 64.75 19.10 -5.39
N GLY A 10 65.55 18.91 -6.43
CA GLY A 10 65.05 18.58 -7.77
C GLY A 10 64.42 17.19 -7.85
N GLN A 11 65.04 16.18 -7.22
CA GLN A 11 64.47 14.83 -7.14
C GLN A 11 63.16 14.79 -6.35
N PHE A 12 63.04 15.57 -5.26
CA PHE A 12 61.79 15.68 -4.50
C PHE A 12 60.64 16.26 -5.34
N ILE A 13 60.92 17.30 -6.13
CA ILE A 13 59.93 17.90 -7.04
C ILE A 13 59.48 16.88 -8.10
N ILE A 14 60.41 16.13 -8.70
CA ILE A 14 60.09 15.12 -9.71
C ILE A 14 59.20 14.01 -9.11
N ILE A 15 59.54 13.50 -7.91
CA ILE A 15 58.75 12.47 -7.22
C ILE A 15 57.35 13.01 -6.87
N ALA A 16 57.26 14.25 -6.37
CA ALA A 16 55.98 14.87 -6.03
C ALA A 16 55.07 15.03 -7.25
N VAL A 17 55.60 15.51 -8.39
CA VAL A 17 54.85 15.63 -9.64
C VAL A 17 54.39 14.27 -10.15
N MET A 18 55.23 13.24 -10.03
CA MET A 18 54.88 11.89 -10.46
C MET A 18 53.75 11.29 -9.58
N LEU A 19 53.78 11.52 -8.26
CA LEU A 19 52.70 11.10 -7.35
C LEU A 19 51.38 11.84 -7.64
N ILE A 20 51.43 13.15 -7.89
CA ILE A 20 50.25 13.93 -8.26
C ILE A 20 49.66 13.42 -9.58
N ALA A 21 50.49 13.12 -10.58
CA ALA A 21 50.04 12.57 -11.85
C ALA A 21 49.32 11.21 -11.66
N VAL A 22 49.89 10.31 -10.85
CA VAL A 22 49.25 9.02 -10.52
C VAL A 22 47.93 9.22 -9.79
N MET A 23 47.85 10.16 -8.85
CA MET A 23 46.60 10.49 -8.15
C MET A 23 45.52 11.00 -9.11
N ILE A 24 45.87 11.91 -10.03
CA ILE A 24 44.93 12.48 -11.02
C ILE A 24 44.42 11.38 -11.95
N ILE A 25 45.29 10.49 -12.45
CA ILE A 25 44.89 9.37 -13.31
C ILE A 25 43.97 8.40 -12.55
N SER A 26 44.28 8.13 -11.28
CA SER A 26 43.46 7.25 -10.44
C SER A 26 42.08 7.84 -10.16
N LEU A 27 42.00 9.14 -9.85
CA LEU A 27 40.73 9.85 -9.69
C LEU A 27 39.93 9.89 -11.00
N GLY A 28 40.60 10.11 -12.13
CA GLY A 28 39.99 10.11 -13.46
C GLY A 28 39.40 8.74 -13.81
N ALA A 29 40.13 7.66 -13.51
CA ALA A 29 39.64 6.29 -13.68
C ALA A 29 38.44 6.01 -12.78
N LEU A 30 38.50 6.37 -11.49
CA LEU A 30 37.37 6.21 -10.57
C LEU A 30 36.14 7.01 -11.02
N MET A 31 36.30 8.28 -11.38
CA MET A 31 35.19 9.08 -11.91
C MET A 31 34.62 8.51 -13.20
N HIS A 32 35.47 8.11 -14.15
CA HIS A 32 35.02 7.49 -15.39
C HIS A 32 34.22 6.23 -15.09
N THR A 33 34.72 5.36 -14.20
CA THR A 33 34.04 4.12 -13.81
C THR A 33 32.72 4.43 -13.12
N SER A 34 32.67 5.35 -12.16
CA SER A 34 31.43 5.73 -11.49
C SER A 34 30.42 6.33 -12.47
N VAL A 35 30.83 7.27 -13.34
CA VAL A 35 29.93 7.91 -14.30
C VAL A 35 29.43 6.91 -15.34
N THR A 36 30.28 6.01 -15.85
CA THR A 36 29.83 4.96 -16.77
C THR A 36 28.97 3.91 -16.08
N TYR A 37 29.25 3.58 -14.83
CA TYR A 37 28.43 2.68 -14.00
C TYR A 37 27.02 3.26 -13.79
N TYR A 38 26.92 4.51 -13.33
CA TYR A 38 25.64 5.20 -13.15
C TYR A 38 24.87 5.46 -14.45
N LYS A 39 25.56 5.57 -15.59
CA LYS A 39 24.94 5.80 -16.90
C LYS A 39 24.44 4.51 -17.56
N HIS A 40 24.88 3.34 -17.10
CA HIS A 40 24.55 2.05 -17.70
C HIS A 40 23.72 1.11 -16.81
N GLU A 41 23.56 1.40 -15.51
CA GLU A 41 22.59 0.68 -14.68
C GLU A 41 21.16 1.19 -14.95
N PRO A 42 20.19 0.30 -15.24
CA PRO A 42 18.82 0.67 -15.55
C PRO A 42 18.03 0.95 -14.26
N TRP A 43 18.51 1.88 -13.43
CA TRP A 43 17.90 2.19 -12.13
C TRP A 43 16.43 2.62 -12.25
N GLU A 44 16.07 3.29 -13.35
CA GLU A 44 14.67 3.60 -13.67
C GLU A 44 13.83 2.35 -13.84
N GLU A 45 14.33 1.32 -14.54
CA GLU A 45 13.60 0.05 -14.75
C GLU A 45 13.36 -0.68 -13.42
N TYR A 46 14.35 -0.68 -12.52
CA TYR A 46 14.19 -1.28 -11.19
C TYR A 46 13.24 -0.49 -10.29
N SER A 47 13.29 0.84 -10.35
CA SER A 47 12.35 1.71 -9.63
C SER A 47 10.92 1.48 -10.11
N THR A 48 10.70 1.37 -11.43
CA THR A 48 9.40 1.02 -12.01
C THR A 48 8.95 -0.37 -11.57
N LEU A 49 9.84 -1.36 -11.63
CA LEU A 49 9.55 -2.73 -11.19
C LEU A 49 9.12 -2.80 -9.71
N ILE A 50 9.82 -2.11 -8.82
CA ILE A 50 9.44 -2.03 -7.40
C ILE A 50 8.05 -1.41 -7.28
N GLY A 51 7.81 -0.28 -7.94
CA GLY A 51 6.49 0.38 -7.92
C GLY A 51 5.36 -0.51 -8.46
N ASP A 52 5.62 -1.28 -9.52
CA ASP A 52 4.66 -2.23 -10.07
C ASP A 52 4.37 -3.39 -9.10
N ILE A 53 5.40 -3.91 -8.41
CA ILE A 53 5.23 -4.95 -7.38
C ILE A 53 4.39 -4.41 -6.22
N GLU A 54 4.67 -3.20 -5.74
CA GLU A 54 3.90 -2.58 -4.66
C GLU A 54 2.44 -2.38 -5.06
N LEU A 55 2.20 -1.81 -6.25
CA LEU A 55 0.86 -1.56 -6.78
C LEU A 55 0.06 -2.84 -6.96
N ASN A 56 0.67 -3.88 -7.54
CA ASN A 56 -0.01 -5.16 -7.75
C ASN A 56 -0.24 -5.90 -6.43
N SER A 57 0.68 -5.79 -5.47
CA SER A 57 0.48 -6.33 -4.12
C SER A 57 -0.69 -5.65 -3.41
N HIS A 58 -0.86 -4.33 -3.60
CA HIS A 58 -2.03 -3.60 -3.10
C HIS A 58 -3.33 -4.09 -3.72
N ARG A 59 -3.41 -4.18 -5.04
CA ARG A 59 -4.60 -4.70 -5.74
C ARG A 59 -4.96 -6.12 -5.32
N LEU A 60 -3.97 -6.98 -5.13
CA LEU A 60 -4.17 -8.35 -4.63
C LEU A 60 -4.82 -8.36 -3.24
N ILE A 61 -4.36 -7.47 -2.35
CA ILE A 61 -4.92 -7.33 -1.01
C ILE A 61 -6.37 -6.81 -1.07
N GLU A 62 -6.65 -5.83 -1.91
CA GLU A 62 -8.01 -5.33 -2.14
C GLU A 62 -8.94 -6.44 -2.63
N LEU A 63 -8.52 -7.22 -3.62
CA LEU A 63 -9.27 -8.36 -4.14
C LEU A 63 -9.49 -9.45 -3.08
N SER A 64 -8.47 -9.72 -2.27
CA SER A 64 -8.55 -10.69 -1.18
C SER A 64 -9.51 -10.22 -0.10
N LEU A 65 -9.48 -8.93 0.24
CA LEU A 65 -10.43 -8.31 1.18
C LEU A 65 -11.87 -8.34 0.63
N ALA A 66 -12.05 -8.05 -0.65
CA ALA A 66 -13.34 -8.17 -1.31
C ALA A 66 -13.87 -9.60 -1.23
N THR A 67 -13.04 -10.59 -1.55
CA THR A 67 -13.45 -12.00 -1.46
C THR A 67 -13.77 -12.41 -0.02
N TYR A 68 -12.92 -12.04 0.94
CA TYR A 68 -13.14 -12.30 2.36
C TYR A 68 -14.43 -11.67 2.87
N THR A 69 -14.71 -10.41 2.56
CA THR A 69 -15.92 -9.72 3.04
C THR A 69 -17.22 -10.28 2.44
N ASN A 70 -17.14 -11.03 1.34
CA ASN A 70 -18.29 -11.70 0.73
C ASN A 70 -18.42 -13.18 1.16
N THR A 71 -17.33 -13.87 1.48
CA THR A 71 -17.32 -15.33 1.78
C THR A 71 -17.01 -15.66 3.24
N LEU A 72 -16.37 -14.75 3.96
CA LEU A 72 -15.77 -14.91 5.28
C LEU A 72 -14.66 -15.98 5.35
N ASP A 73 -14.08 -16.32 4.20
CA ASP A 73 -12.93 -17.23 4.14
C ASP A 73 -11.65 -16.53 4.61
N GLN A 74 -11.12 -16.94 5.76
CA GLN A 74 -9.91 -16.38 6.35
C GLN A 74 -8.62 -16.79 5.62
N GLN A 75 -8.64 -17.86 4.82
CA GLN A 75 -7.45 -18.33 4.12
C GLN A 75 -7.20 -17.60 2.79
N VAL A 76 -8.23 -16.92 2.24
CA VAL A 76 -8.15 -16.33 0.90
C VAL A 76 -6.97 -15.36 0.72
N LEU A 77 -6.67 -14.54 1.72
CA LEU A 77 -5.56 -13.59 1.65
C LEU A 77 -4.23 -14.33 1.60
N LYS A 78 -4.06 -15.34 2.46
CA LYS A 78 -2.85 -16.14 2.51
C LYS A 78 -2.64 -16.90 1.20
N ASP A 79 -3.66 -17.60 0.72
CA ASP A 79 -3.59 -18.39 -0.51
C ASP A 79 -3.22 -17.51 -1.72
N ASN A 80 -3.83 -16.33 -1.82
CA ASN A 80 -3.52 -15.35 -2.87
C ASN A 80 -2.09 -14.81 -2.76
N LEU A 81 -1.60 -14.52 -1.54
CA LEU A 81 -0.22 -14.05 -1.33
C LEU A 81 0.81 -15.13 -1.64
N GLU A 82 0.57 -16.38 -1.24
CA GLU A 82 1.44 -17.50 -1.59
C GLU A 82 1.49 -17.71 -3.10
N GLN A 83 0.37 -17.54 -3.80
CA GLN A 83 0.34 -17.59 -5.26
C GLN A 83 1.11 -16.42 -5.87
N TRP A 84 0.92 -15.20 -5.37
CA TRP A 84 1.62 -14.02 -5.85
C TRP A 84 3.14 -14.13 -5.70
N GLN A 85 3.63 -14.70 -4.59
CA GLN A 85 5.06 -14.97 -4.41
C GLN A 85 5.60 -15.92 -5.49
N ARG A 86 4.85 -16.99 -5.81
CA ARG A 86 5.23 -17.95 -6.86
C ARG A 86 5.23 -17.27 -8.23
N ASP A 87 4.15 -16.54 -8.54
CA ASP A 87 4.00 -15.83 -9.81
C ASP A 87 5.15 -14.83 -10.04
N LEU A 88 5.52 -14.06 -9.00
CA LEU A 88 6.67 -13.13 -9.09
C LEU A 88 7.99 -13.85 -9.32
N SER A 89 8.22 -14.98 -8.63
CA SER A 89 9.42 -15.80 -8.84
C SER A 89 9.48 -16.36 -10.27
N ASP A 90 8.34 -16.69 -10.87
CA ASP A 90 8.26 -17.25 -12.21
C ASP A 90 8.41 -16.17 -13.30
N ILE A 91 7.72 -15.03 -13.15
CA ILE A 91 7.78 -13.90 -14.09
C ILE A 91 9.19 -13.29 -14.14
N TYR A 92 9.84 -13.15 -12.97
CA TYR A 92 11.12 -12.45 -12.83
C TYR A 92 12.26 -13.37 -12.42
N PHE A 93 12.22 -14.62 -12.86
CA PHE A 93 13.21 -15.65 -12.53
C PHE A 93 14.67 -15.18 -12.75
N GLN A 94 14.94 -14.45 -13.84
CA GLN A 94 16.30 -13.99 -14.17
C GLN A 94 16.81 -12.85 -13.28
N ASN A 95 15.91 -12.10 -12.65
CA ASN A 95 16.23 -10.98 -11.78
C ASN A 95 16.41 -11.43 -10.32
N GLY A 96 16.02 -12.68 -10.02
CA GLY A 96 16.02 -13.27 -8.69
C GLY A 96 15.23 -12.39 -7.70
N ILE A 97 14.00 -12.05 -8.11
CA ILE A 97 13.03 -11.37 -7.26
C ILE A 97 12.47 -12.37 -6.26
N SER A 98 12.47 -11.98 -5.00
CA SER A 98 11.83 -12.73 -3.93
C SER A 98 11.02 -11.76 -3.08
N LEU A 99 9.72 -11.99 -3.00
CA LEU A 99 8.82 -11.24 -2.14
C LEU A 99 8.48 -12.10 -0.93
N GLY A 100 8.83 -11.65 0.28
CA GLY A 100 8.30 -12.17 1.53
C GLY A 100 7.06 -11.39 1.95
N TYR A 101 6.16 -12.02 2.72
CA TYR A 101 5.06 -11.30 3.37
C TYR A 101 4.92 -11.73 4.83
N THR A 102 4.35 -10.84 5.63
CA THR A 102 3.94 -11.07 7.01
C THR A 102 2.51 -10.58 7.17
N LEU A 103 1.63 -11.51 7.55
CA LEU A 103 0.26 -11.21 7.88
C LEU A 103 0.23 -10.48 9.23
N MET A 104 -0.50 -9.37 9.30
CA MET A 104 -0.63 -8.61 10.54
C MET A 104 -1.63 -9.32 11.46
N ASP A 105 -1.27 -9.47 12.73
CA ASP A 105 -2.13 -10.02 13.76
C ASP A 105 -2.25 -9.08 14.96
N GLY A 106 -3.41 -9.15 15.62
CA GLY A 106 -3.70 -8.40 16.83
C GLY A 106 -4.43 -7.09 16.60
N THR A 107 -4.55 -6.28 17.65
CA THR A 107 -5.36 -5.06 17.60
C THR A 107 -4.57 -3.88 17.07
N SER A 108 -5.11 -3.22 16.04
CA SER A 108 -4.56 -1.98 15.48
C SER A 108 -5.65 -0.93 15.36
N ASN A 109 -5.29 0.34 15.50
CA ASN A 109 -6.21 1.47 15.30
C ASN A 109 -6.02 2.02 13.88
N ILE A 110 -7.08 1.98 13.07
CA ILE A 110 -7.12 2.58 11.73
C ILE A 110 -8.28 3.56 11.71
N ASN A 111 -7.99 4.83 11.38
CA ASN A 111 -8.98 5.92 11.36
C ASN A 111 -9.81 6.06 12.65
N GLY A 112 -9.23 5.74 13.82
CA GLY A 112 -9.94 5.77 15.11
C GLY A 112 -10.74 4.50 15.43
N ILE A 113 -10.76 3.51 14.55
CA ILE A 113 -11.44 2.22 14.74
C ILE A 113 -10.42 1.18 15.19
N ASN A 114 -10.66 0.56 16.35
CA ASN A 114 -9.87 -0.57 16.82
C ASN A 114 -10.33 -1.85 16.09
N LEU A 115 -9.45 -2.37 15.24
CA LEU A 115 -9.65 -3.59 14.47
C LEU A 115 -8.75 -4.68 15.02
N ASN A 116 -9.31 -5.87 15.25
CA ASN A 116 -8.53 -7.05 15.59
C ASN A 116 -8.25 -7.84 14.32
N PHE A 117 -7.01 -7.80 13.87
CA PHE A 117 -6.53 -8.55 12.71
C PHE A 117 -6.27 -10.00 13.09
N VAL A 118 -6.73 -10.90 12.23
CA VAL A 118 -6.46 -12.33 12.24
C VAL A 118 -6.04 -12.71 10.83
N ASP A 119 -4.84 -13.24 10.68
CA ASP A 119 -4.25 -13.60 9.38
C ASP A 119 -4.26 -12.41 8.40
N GLY A 120 -4.01 -11.19 8.90
CA GLY A 120 -3.97 -9.98 8.08
C GLY A 120 -5.35 -9.43 7.67
N LEU A 121 -6.45 -10.04 8.10
CA LEU A 121 -7.82 -9.61 7.80
C LEU A 121 -8.56 -9.15 9.07
N ALA A 122 -9.42 -8.15 8.96
CA ALA A 122 -10.23 -7.67 10.07
C ALA A 122 -11.60 -7.16 9.61
N THR A 123 -12.61 -7.36 10.47
CA THR A 123 -13.94 -6.74 10.33
C THR A 123 -14.42 -6.23 11.68
N SER A 124 -15.12 -5.10 11.69
CA SER A 124 -15.86 -4.59 12.84
C SER A 124 -17.29 -4.23 12.43
N TRP A 125 -18.03 -5.22 11.93
CA TRP A 125 -19.41 -5.03 11.46
C TRP A 125 -20.43 -4.89 12.59
N ASN A 126 -21.65 -4.51 12.22
CA ASN A 126 -22.83 -4.38 13.10
C ASN A 126 -22.66 -3.31 14.18
N LYS A 127 -21.91 -2.25 13.88
CA LYS A 127 -21.74 -1.06 14.73
C LYS A 127 -22.10 0.19 13.94
N THR A 128 -22.34 1.30 14.65
CA THR A 128 -22.53 2.62 14.04
C THR A 128 -21.32 3.06 13.23
N ASN A 129 -20.11 2.73 13.70
CA ASN A 129 -18.89 2.84 12.93
C ASN A 129 -18.37 1.44 12.62
N SER A 130 -18.62 0.98 11.39
CA SER A 130 -18.24 -0.35 10.92
C SER A 130 -17.14 -0.27 9.88
N ALA A 131 -16.27 -1.27 9.84
CA ALA A 131 -15.19 -1.31 8.87
C ALA A 131 -14.81 -2.74 8.47
N SER A 132 -14.20 -2.84 7.29
CA SER A 132 -13.51 -4.02 6.78
C SER A 132 -12.09 -3.61 6.42
N ALA A 133 -11.10 -4.43 6.75
CA ALA A 133 -9.71 -4.10 6.49
C ALA A 133 -8.85 -5.33 6.21
N ALA A 134 -7.79 -5.13 5.46
CA ALA A 134 -6.70 -6.06 5.29
C ALA A 134 -5.37 -5.32 5.45
N ARG A 135 -4.37 -5.96 6.06
CA ARG A 135 -3.06 -5.37 6.27
C ARG A 135 -1.96 -6.42 6.22
N VAL A 136 -0.96 -6.14 5.41
CA VAL A 136 0.18 -7.05 5.15
C VAL A 136 1.45 -6.21 5.07
N ALA A 137 2.53 -6.70 5.68
CA ALA A 137 3.88 -6.19 5.44
C ALA A 137 4.59 -7.09 4.44
N PHE A 138 5.34 -6.48 3.53
CA PHE A 138 6.12 -7.16 2.51
C PHE A 138 7.61 -6.87 2.70
N ALA A 139 8.44 -7.85 2.32
CA ALA A 139 9.89 -7.71 2.26
C ALA A 139 10.37 -8.17 0.88
N LEU A 140 10.77 -7.22 0.04
CA LEU A 140 11.24 -7.44 -1.32
C LEU A 140 12.76 -7.53 -1.37
N ASN A 141 13.25 -8.56 -2.06
CA ASN A 141 14.65 -8.73 -2.40
C ASN A 141 14.78 -8.84 -3.93
N ILE A 142 15.78 -8.17 -4.50
CA ILE A 142 16.13 -8.25 -5.92
C ILE A 142 17.63 -8.53 -6.02
N SER A 143 17.96 -9.81 -6.25
CA SER A 143 19.36 -10.25 -6.24
C SER A 143 20.21 -9.66 -7.36
N SER A 144 19.62 -9.37 -8.54
CA SER A 144 20.36 -8.85 -9.70
C SER A 144 20.99 -7.47 -9.45
N ILE A 145 20.46 -6.71 -8.49
CA ILE A 145 20.96 -5.38 -8.10
C ILE A 145 21.44 -5.32 -6.65
N GLY A 146 21.47 -6.46 -5.96
CA GLY A 146 21.84 -6.51 -4.54
C GLY A 146 20.87 -5.79 -3.59
N LEU A 147 19.62 -5.53 -4.01
CA LEU A 147 18.59 -4.97 -3.14
C LEU A 147 18.11 -6.06 -2.18
N THR A 148 18.25 -5.82 -0.88
CA THR A 148 17.81 -6.75 0.16
C THR A 148 17.09 -6.00 1.27
N GLY A 149 15.96 -6.54 1.71
CA GLY A 149 15.17 -5.99 2.81
C GLY A 149 14.41 -4.71 2.48
N TYR A 150 13.97 -4.52 1.22
CA TYR A 150 13.06 -3.42 0.91
C TYR A 150 11.69 -3.73 1.49
N GLU A 151 11.30 -3.01 2.54
CA GLU A 151 10.05 -3.23 3.24
C GLU A 151 9.00 -2.20 2.87
N PHE A 152 7.79 -2.67 2.60
CA PHE A 152 6.61 -1.82 2.43
C PHE A 152 5.41 -2.46 3.11
N THR A 153 4.48 -1.63 3.59
CA THR A 153 3.24 -2.10 4.20
C THR A 153 2.07 -1.66 3.35
N THR A 154 1.19 -2.61 3.10
CA THR A 154 -0.02 -2.35 2.34
C THR A 154 -1.24 -2.56 3.20
N THR A 155 -2.16 -1.60 3.14
CA THR A 155 -3.43 -1.63 3.87
C THR A 155 -4.55 -1.44 2.87
N ALA A 156 -5.58 -2.28 2.94
CA ALA A 156 -6.88 -2.03 2.34
C ALA A 156 -7.89 -1.81 3.47
N PHE A 157 -8.79 -0.85 3.33
CA PHE A 157 -9.71 -0.39 4.38
C PHE A 157 -10.94 0.26 3.76
N LEU A 158 -12.10 -0.12 4.30
CA LEU A 158 -13.38 0.50 4.00
C LEU A 158 -14.11 0.77 5.33
N GLU A 159 -14.44 2.03 5.61
CA GLU A 159 -15.23 2.48 6.74
C GLU A 159 -16.62 2.92 6.28
N LEU A 160 -17.63 2.45 7.00
CA LEU A 160 -19.01 2.89 6.90
C LEU A 160 -19.46 3.41 8.27
N LYS A 161 -19.73 4.72 8.33
CA LYS A 161 -20.26 5.37 9.52
C LYS A 161 -21.71 5.76 9.32
N VAL A 162 -22.57 5.29 10.22
CA VAL A 162 -23.98 5.66 10.30
C VAL A 162 -24.14 6.77 11.33
N PHE A 163 -24.76 7.87 10.94
CA PHE A 163 -25.04 8.99 11.84
C PHE A 163 -26.36 8.76 12.59
N SER A 164 -26.37 9.13 13.87
CA SER A 164 -27.55 9.14 14.73
C SER A 164 -28.04 10.59 14.91
N PRO A 165 -29.36 10.85 14.96
CA PRO A 165 -30.46 9.89 14.97
C PRO A 165 -30.81 9.36 13.57
N VAL A 166 -31.16 8.08 13.49
CA VAL A 166 -31.83 7.50 12.33
C VAL A 166 -33.30 7.87 12.42
N THR A 167 -33.80 8.62 11.44
CA THR A 167 -35.22 9.02 11.38
C THR A 167 -36.04 7.90 10.71
N GLU A 168 -37.34 7.86 10.98
CA GLU A 168 -38.23 6.90 10.33
C GLU A 168 -38.11 7.04 8.81
N GLY A 169 -37.62 5.96 8.20
CA GLY A 169 -37.47 5.83 6.75
C GLY A 169 -36.31 6.59 6.12
N ASN A 170 -35.39 7.21 6.88
CA ASN A 170 -34.18 7.84 6.33
C ASN A 170 -32.95 7.59 7.19
N VAL A 171 -31.82 7.30 6.54
CA VAL A 171 -30.53 7.14 7.19
C VAL A 171 -29.45 7.98 6.50
N THR A 172 -28.61 8.63 7.30
CA THR A 172 -27.44 9.38 6.85
C THR A 172 -26.18 8.61 7.20
N LEU A 173 -25.27 8.49 6.25
CA LEU A 173 -24.02 7.75 6.39
C LEU A 173 -22.87 8.45 5.69
N ALA A 174 -21.65 8.16 6.14
CA ALA A 174 -20.44 8.51 5.43
C ALA A 174 -19.58 7.28 5.18
N VAL A 175 -18.86 7.32 4.08
CA VAL A 175 -17.98 6.23 3.63
C VAL A 175 -16.58 6.77 3.43
N LYS A 176 -15.59 6.04 3.92
CA LYS A 176 -14.18 6.40 3.79
C LYS A 176 -13.31 5.20 3.45
N GLU A 177 -12.25 5.49 2.72
CA GLU A 177 -11.17 4.59 2.38
C GLU A 177 -9.96 4.78 3.31
N GLU A 178 -8.86 4.13 2.95
CA GLU A 178 -7.55 4.32 3.54
C GLU A 178 -7.21 5.82 3.58
N ASN A 179 -6.47 6.25 4.61
CA ASN A 179 -6.03 7.64 4.76
C ASN A 179 -7.16 8.69 4.79
N GLN A 180 -8.38 8.26 5.17
CA GLN A 180 -9.56 9.12 5.28
C GLN A 180 -10.01 9.73 3.95
N VAL A 181 -9.62 9.13 2.83
CA VAL A 181 -10.07 9.52 1.49
C VAL A 181 -11.58 9.24 1.39
N LEU A 182 -12.30 10.20 0.81
CA LEU A 182 -13.74 10.08 0.62
C LEU A 182 -14.00 9.35 -0.69
N ILE A 183 -14.87 8.35 -0.62
CA ILE A 183 -15.43 7.75 -1.82
C ILE A 183 -16.50 8.69 -2.33
N THR A 184 -16.44 9.07 -3.61
CA THR A 184 -17.39 10.03 -4.20
C THR A 184 -18.25 9.43 -5.30
N ASP A 185 -17.89 8.23 -5.78
CA ASP A 185 -18.48 7.52 -6.91
C ASP A 185 -19.44 6.39 -6.49
N LEU A 186 -19.95 6.43 -5.25
CA LEU A 186 -21.00 5.52 -4.80
C LEU A 186 -22.37 5.97 -5.31
N SER A 187 -23.16 4.99 -5.76
CA SER A 187 -24.53 5.13 -6.23
C SER A 187 -25.47 4.25 -5.41
N GLU A 188 -26.78 4.32 -5.67
CA GLU A 188 -27.76 3.49 -4.97
C GLU A 188 -27.52 1.98 -5.11
N ASP A 189 -26.92 1.54 -6.22
CA ASP A 189 -26.59 0.14 -6.50
C ASP A 189 -25.52 -0.42 -5.56
N ASN A 190 -24.70 0.46 -4.97
CA ASN A 190 -23.66 0.09 -4.02
C ASN A 190 -24.22 -0.28 -2.64
N PHE A 191 -25.49 0.01 -2.37
CA PHE A 191 -26.08 -0.12 -1.06
C PHE A 191 -27.26 -1.09 -1.02
N ARG A 192 -27.40 -1.77 0.10
CA ARG A 192 -28.63 -2.49 0.46
C ARG A 192 -29.04 -2.14 1.87
N VAL A 193 -30.33 -1.95 2.08
CA VAL A 193 -30.90 -1.70 3.41
C VAL A 193 -31.91 -2.79 3.73
N ASN A 194 -31.70 -3.53 4.81
CA ASN A 194 -32.51 -4.68 5.20
C ASN A 194 -32.68 -5.70 4.06
N LEU A 195 -31.60 -5.98 3.33
CA LEU A 195 -31.56 -6.87 2.15
C LEU A 195 -32.37 -6.37 0.94
N ASN A 196 -32.92 -5.17 0.99
CA ASN A 196 -33.66 -4.56 -0.11
C ASN A 196 -32.81 -3.47 -0.79
N PRO A 197 -33.06 -3.19 -2.09
CA PRO A 197 -32.52 -2.01 -2.76
C PRO A 197 -32.92 -0.73 -2.02
N VAL A 198 -32.07 0.29 -2.11
CA VAL A 198 -32.34 1.61 -1.52
C VAL A 198 -33.49 2.29 -2.25
N ALA A 199 -34.41 2.89 -1.50
CA ALA A 199 -35.42 3.79 -2.06
C ALA A 199 -35.00 5.23 -1.75
N ASN A 200 -34.98 6.14 -2.73
CA ASN A 200 -34.57 7.54 -2.56
C ASN A 200 -33.13 7.71 -2.06
N PHE A 201 -32.19 7.66 -3.00
CA PHE A 201 -30.79 7.95 -2.76
C PHE A 201 -30.46 9.41 -3.04
N SER A 202 -29.69 10.06 -2.16
CA SER A 202 -29.16 11.40 -2.42
C SER A 202 -27.81 11.60 -1.74
N THR A 203 -26.97 12.42 -2.36
CA THR A 203 -25.69 12.84 -1.80
C THR A 203 -25.79 14.27 -1.30
N ARG A 204 -25.10 14.57 -0.20
CA ARG A 204 -25.01 15.94 0.33
C ARG A 204 -23.59 16.21 0.81
N TYR A 205 -23.07 17.37 0.42
CA TYR A 205 -21.84 17.91 0.99
C TYR A 205 -22.14 18.70 2.26
N PHE A 206 -21.33 18.51 3.30
CA PHE A 206 -21.37 19.23 4.57
C PHE A 206 -20.09 20.05 4.74
N ASP A 207 -20.20 21.17 5.46
CA ASP A 207 -19.05 21.94 5.94
C ASP A 207 -18.49 21.30 7.22
N SER A 208 -18.04 20.05 7.09
CA SER A 208 -17.42 19.28 8.17
C SER A 208 -16.03 18.85 7.73
N GLU A 209 -15.02 19.15 8.55
CA GLU A 209 -13.64 18.69 8.30
C GLU A 209 -13.53 17.16 8.31
N THR A 210 -14.41 16.47 9.07
CA THR A 210 -14.32 15.03 9.25
C THR A 210 -15.17 14.25 8.25
N TYR A 211 -16.36 14.72 7.89
CA TYR A 211 -17.24 14.02 6.94
C TYR A 211 -17.91 15.04 6.00
N PRO A 212 -17.15 15.62 5.05
CA PRO A 212 -17.68 16.63 4.15
C PRO A 212 -18.59 16.06 3.07
N LEU A 213 -18.64 14.73 2.89
CA LEU A 213 -19.61 14.05 2.02
C LEU A 213 -20.38 13.01 2.82
N VAL A 214 -21.70 13.05 2.70
CA VAL A 214 -22.60 12.04 3.26
C VAL A 214 -23.62 11.58 2.22
N TYR A 215 -24.10 10.37 2.43
CA TYR A 215 -25.14 9.72 1.66
C TYR A 215 -26.40 9.65 2.50
N ASN A 216 -27.53 10.04 1.92
CA ASN A 216 -28.85 9.88 2.53
C ASN A 216 -29.62 8.84 1.74
N MET A 217 -30.16 7.89 2.47
CA MET A 217 -30.86 6.75 1.90
C MET A 217 -32.21 6.61 2.58
N GLY A 218 -33.26 6.54 1.78
CA GLY A 218 -34.56 6.14 2.26
C GLY A 218 -34.63 4.62 2.43
N TYR A 219 -35.36 4.17 3.44
CA TYR A 219 -35.66 2.75 3.63
C TYR A 219 -37.10 2.55 4.06
N SER A 220 -37.65 1.38 3.78
CA SER A 220 -38.98 0.99 4.22
C SER A 220 -38.86 -0.22 5.14
N GLY A 221 -39.53 -0.15 6.29
CA GLY A 221 -39.54 -1.24 7.28
C GLY A 221 -39.63 -0.72 8.72
N ASP A 222 -40.17 -1.56 9.59
CA ASP A 222 -40.24 -1.29 11.02
C ASP A 222 -38.91 -1.69 11.68
N GLY A 223 -38.22 -0.72 12.32
CA GLY A 223 -37.02 -0.96 13.11
C GLY A 223 -35.73 -0.35 12.55
N LEU A 224 -34.61 -0.63 13.23
CA LEU A 224 -33.30 -0.09 12.88
C LEU A 224 -32.75 -0.74 11.59
N PRO A 225 -32.31 0.05 10.59
CA PRO A 225 -31.84 -0.48 9.31
C PRO A 225 -30.50 -1.20 9.44
N ILE A 226 -30.38 -2.37 8.79
CA ILE A 226 -29.09 -3.02 8.52
C ILE A 226 -28.62 -2.52 7.17
N ILE A 227 -27.46 -1.88 7.12
CA ILE A 227 -26.93 -1.24 5.92
C ILE A 227 -25.74 -2.06 5.45
N GLU A 228 -25.82 -2.56 4.22
CA GLU A 228 -24.71 -3.19 3.53
C GLU A 228 -24.22 -2.27 2.41
N LEU A 229 -22.92 -2.17 2.27
CA LEU A 229 -22.24 -1.36 1.27
C LEU A 229 -21.21 -2.22 0.54
N TRP A 230 -21.10 -2.04 -0.77
CA TRP A 230 -19.98 -2.49 -1.60
C TRP A 230 -19.33 -1.29 -2.28
N ASP A 231 -18.02 -1.12 -2.14
CA ASP A 231 -17.27 -0.14 -2.92
C ASP A 231 -16.98 -0.63 -4.35
N GLN A 232 -16.26 0.16 -5.16
CA GLN A 232 -15.91 -0.19 -6.54
C GLN A 232 -14.96 -1.40 -6.63
N ARG A 233 -14.25 -1.72 -5.54
CA ARG A 233 -13.35 -2.87 -5.43
C ARG A 233 -14.11 -4.15 -5.06
N GLY A 234 -15.39 -4.03 -4.72
CA GLY A 234 -16.23 -5.13 -4.25
C GLY A 234 -16.05 -5.45 -2.77
N VAL A 235 -15.36 -4.58 -2.00
CA VAL A 235 -15.21 -4.73 -0.55
C VAL A 235 -16.53 -4.42 0.13
N ARG A 236 -16.99 -5.37 0.94
CA ARG A 236 -18.27 -5.26 1.65
C ARG A 236 -18.08 -4.80 3.10
N VAL A 237 -18.95 -3.92 3.56
CA VAL A 237 -19.10 -3.54 4.98
C VAL A 237 -20.57 -3.58 5.39
N VAL A 238 -20.83 -4.07 6.61
CA VAL A 238 -22.17 -4.12 7.19
C VAL A 238 -22.23 -3.29 8.47
N ALA A 239 -23.11 -2.29 8.49
CA ALA A 239 -23.33 -1.40 9.62
C ALA A 239 -24.74 -1.53 10.21
N LYS A 240 -24.84 -1.25 11.51
CA LYS A 240 -26.10 -1.19 12.24
C LYS A 240 -26.08 0.01 13.21
N PRO A 241 -27.08 0.92 13.14
CA PRO A 241 -27.18 2.07 14.03
C PRO A 241 -27.50 1.69 15.49
#